data_AF-A0A3M1ITA4-F1
#
_entry.id   AF-A0A3M1ITA4-F1
#
_cell.length_a   1.000
_cell.length_b   1.000
_cell.length_c   1.000
_cell.angle_alpha   90.00
_cell.angle_beta   90.00
_cell.angle_gamma   90.00
#
_symmetry.space_group_name_H-M   'P 1'
#
loop_
_entity.id
_entity.type
_entity.pdbx_description
1 polymer ?
#
loop_
_entity_poly.entity_id
_entity_poly.type
_entity_poly.pdbx_seq_one_letter_code
_entity_poly.pdbx_strand_id
1 'polypeptide(L)'
;MYDLDLSVWGGFVSAVWQVAAGVLKLDPNAFLSTDALTGGWKVALAIVFLAGLSDMLGQSVVLFANRVTPRRFTVSLVMSALVLVISAVVWIVSIWLVIRLIYGFEGRFYRVFVVVSLSYAPLLFGFLSLLPYLGNTIYQAVRVWSLLALVVGVKAIAGAVFWQAIVACLIGWLFVQFIIHMPIFKIKAVDAWLWRVMTGTNERLDTQMLADRLAVQRGKLLRGRGK
;
A
#
# COMPACT_ATOMS: atom_id res chain seq x y z
N MET A 1 28.07 -6.23 5.25
CA MET A 1 27.67 -7.63 5.05
C MET A 1 26.73 -7.95 6.21
N TYR A 2 25.48 -8.31 5.94
CA TYR A 2 24.49 -8.56 6.98
C TYR A 2 24.64 -10.00 7.48
N ASP A 3 24.71 -10.20 8.79
CA ASP A 3 24.77 -11.53 9.39
C ASP A 3 23.34 -11.98 9.71
N LEU A 4 22.74 -12.68 8.75
CA LEU A 4 21.33 -13.08 8.78
C LEU A 4 21.22 -14.54 9.22
N ASP A 5 20.97 -14.74 10.51
CA ASP A 5 20.69 -16.06 11.07
C ASP A 5 19.18 -16.32 11.13
N LEU A 6 18.70 -17.39 10.48
CA LEU A 6 17.29 -17.81 10.52
C LEU A 6 17.10 -19.11 11.34
N SER A 7 18.16 -19.64 11.95
CA SER A 7 18.14 -20.93 12.64
C SER A 7 17.42 -20.86 13.99
N VAL A 8 17.50 -19.71 14.65
CA VAL A 8 16.87 -19.44 15.95
C VAL A 8 15.89 -18.28 15.83
N TRP A 9 14.80 -18.31 16.60
CA TRP A 9 13.80 -17.24 16.65
C TRP A 9 14.40 -15.85 16.90
N GLY A 10 15.40 -15.73 17.78
CA GLY A 10 16.10 -14.47 18.03
C GLY A 10 16.89 -13.96 16.81
N GLY A 11 17.52 -14.87 16.08
CA GLY A 11 18.18 -14.57 14.81
C GLY A 11 17.19 -14.05 13.77
N PHE A 12 16.02 -14.70 13.65
CA PHE A 12 14.98 -14.28 12.70
C PHE A 12 14.50 -12.84 12.97
N VAL A 13 14.24 -12.49 14.23
CA VAL A 13 13.81 -11.13 14.60
C VAL A 13 14.91 -10.11 14.33
N SER A 14 16.16 -10.46 14.64
CA SER A 14 17.33 -9.63 14.33
C SER A 14 17.48 -9.42 12.82
N ALA A 15 17.31 -10.47 12.02
CA ALA A 15 17.34 -10.41 10.56
C ALA A 15 16.25 -9.48 10.01
N VAL A 16 15.01 -9.59 10.49
CA VAL A 16 13.91 -8.69 10.10
C VAL A 16 14.27 -7.24 10.42
N TRP A 17 14.78 -6.96 11.62
CA TRP A 17 15.15 -5.61 12.04
C TRP A 17 16.33 -5.05 11.22
N GLN A 18 17.40 -5.82 11.04
CA GLN A 18 18.59 -5.42 10.29
C GLN A 18 18.25 -5.13 8.83
N VAL A 19 17.46 -6.00 8.19
CA VAL A 19 17.04 -5.80 6.81
C VAL A 19 16.11 -4.59 6.69
N ALA A 20 15.14 -4.43 7.60
CA ALA A 20 14.29 -3.25 7.60
C ALA A 20 15.12 -1.95 7.74
N ALA A 21 16.08 -1.92 8.67
CA ALA A 21 17.00 -0.80 8.87
C ALA A 21 17.88 -0.53 7.65
N GLY A 22 18.39 -1.58 7.00
CA GLY A 22 19.16 -1.47 5.77
C GLY A 22 18.35 -0.92 4.60
N VAL A 23 17.11 -1.38 4.44
CA VAL A 23 16.18 -0.87 3.42
C VAL A 23 15.81 0.59 3.68
N LEU A 24 15.61 0.98 4.94
CA LEU A 24 15.36 2.38 5.31
C LEU A 24 16.54 3.29 4.95
N LYS A 25 17.77 2.80 5.09
CA LYS A 25 18.99 3.49 4.65
C LYS A 25 19.20 3.45 3.13
N LEU A 26 18.29 2.80 2.39
CA LEU A 26 18.40 2.58 0.96
C LEU A 26 19.70 1.85 0.58
N ASP A 27 20.19 0.95 1.45
CA ASP A 27 21.41 0.17 1.21
C ASP A 27 21.11 -1.01 0.28
N PRO A 28 21.70 -1.06 -0.94
CA PRO A 28 21.49 -2.17 -1.89
C PRO A 28 21.87 -3.54 -1.32
N ASN A 29 22.83 -3.57 -0.37
CA ASN A 29 23.31 -4.82 0.21
C ASN A 29 22.24 -5.52 1.05
N ALA A 30 21.26 -4.79 1.60
CA ALA A 30 20.16 -5.38 2.36
C ALA A 30 19.27 -6.24 1.47
N PHE A 31 19.02 -5.79 0.24
CA PHE A 31 18.25 -6.54 -0.76
C PHE A 31 19.02 -7.77 -1.26
N LEU A 32 20.31 -7.59 -1.59
CA LEU A 32 21.15 -8.67 -2.11
C LEU A 32 21.40 -9.78 -1.06
N SER A 33 21.66 -9.38 0.18
CA SER A 33 21.91 -10.33 1.28
C SER A 33 20.65 -11.15 1.61
N THR A 34 19.47 -10.54 1.47
CA THR A 34 18.20 -11.25 1.69
C THR A 34 17.81 -12.13 0.51
N ASP A 35 18.08 -11.72 -0.74
CA ASP A 35 17.83 -12.55 -1.93
C ASP A 35 18.69 -13.83 -1.95
N ALA A 36 19.97 -13.69 -1.55
CA ALA A 36 20.95 -14.78 -1.51
C ALA A 36 20.70 -15.77 -0.35
N LEU A 37 19.96 -15.36 0.69
CA LEU A 37 19.73 -16.17 1.87
C LEU A 37 18.68 -17.27 1.63
N THR A 38 19.00 -18.50 2.01
CA THR A 38 18.08 -19.64 1.97
C THR A 38 16.93 -19.40 2.94
N GLY A 39 15.76 -19.00 2.42
CA GLY A 39 14.59 -18.64 3.24
C GLY A 39 14.38 -17.14 3.44
N GLY A 40 15.11 -16.27 2.74
CA GLY A 40 14.92 -14.80 2.79
C GLY A 40 13.51 -14.33 2.46
N TRP A 41 12.72 -15.10 1.69
CA TRP A 41 11.29 -14.83 1.50
C TRP A 41 10.48 -14.81 2.80
N LYS A 42 10.88 -15.55 3.83
CA LYS A 42 10.20 -15.53 5.14
C LYS A 42 10.35 -14.16 5.81
N VAL A 43 11.56 -13.59 5.73
CA VAL A 43 11.87 -12.24 6.23
C VAL A 43 11.07 -11.21 5.42
N ALA A 44 11.07 -11.33 4.10
CA ALA A 44 10.32 -10.45 3.21
C ALA A 44 8.80 -10.50 3.48
N LEU A 45 8.25 -11.71 3.66
CA LEU A 45 6.84 -11.92 4.01
C LEU A 45 6.50 -11.33 5.38
N ALA A 46 7.37 -11.50 6.39
CA ALA A 46 7.16 -10.91 7.70
C ALA A 46 7.15 -9.37 7.63
N ILE A 47 8.08 -8.77 6.87
CA ILE A 47 8.14 -7.32 6.69
C ILE A 47 6.87 -6.80 6.00
N VAL A 48 6.46 -7.39 4.88
CA VAL A 48 5.27 -6.91 4.15
C VAL A 48 3.99 -7.11 4.97
N PHE A 49 3.91 -8.18 5.76
CA PHE A 49 2.79 -8.45 6.65
C PHE A 49 2.71 -7.43 7.80
N LEU A 50 3.83 -7.21 8.50
CA LEU A 50 3.92 -6.21 9.57
C LEU A 50 3.67 -4.79 9.05
N ALA A 51 4.16 -4.47 7.85
CA ALA A 51 3.92 -3.19 7.20
C ALA A 51 2.44 -3.00 6.86
N GLY A 52 1.80 -4.03 6.31
CA GLY A 52 0.35 -4.03 6.06
C GLY A 52 -0.44 -3.83 7.35
N LEU A 53 -0.11 -4.56 8.43
CA LEU A 53 -0.76 -4.37 9.72
C LEU A 53 -0.59 -2.94 10.27
N SER A 54 0.62 -2.37 10.18
CA SER A 54 0.91 -1.00 10.62
C SER A 54 0.10 0.05 9.85
N ASP A 55 0.02 -0.08 8.52
CA ASP A 55 -0.79 0.78 7.66
C ASP A 55 -2.29 0.68 8.00
N MET A 56 -2.80 -0.54 8.19
CA MET A 56 -4.19 -0.77 8.56
C MET A 56 -4.55 -0.20 9.92
N LEU A 57 -3.64 -0.27 10.91
CA LEU A 57 -3.84 0.35 12.22
C LEU A 57 -3.91 1.89 12.12
N GLY A 58 -3.07 2.50 11.27
CA GLY A 58 -3.13 3.94 10.99
C GLY A 58 -4.48 4.39 10.43
N GLN A 59 -5.01 3.65 9.46
CA GLN A 59 -6.31 3.95 8.85
C GLN A 59 -7.51 3.60 9.76
N SER A 60 -7.36 2.61 10.63
CA SER A 60 -8.41 2.15 11.55
C SER A 60 -8.81 3.21 12.58
N VAL A 61 -7.88 4.08 12.98
CA VAL A 61 -8.18 5.13 13.96
C VAL A 61 -9.13 6.19 13.41
N VAL A 62 -9.12 6.44 12.10
CA VAL A 62 -10.12 7.32 11.46
C VAL A 62 -11.53 6.72 11.60
N LEU A 63 -11.66 5.39 11.48
CA LEU A 63 -12.93 4.69 11.65
C LEU A 63 -13.38 4.65 13.11
N PHE A 64 -12.45 4.47 14.06
CA PHE A 64 -12.73 4.55 15.50
C PHE A 64 -13.15 5.97 15.93
N ALA A 65 -12.45 7.00 15.44
CA ALA A 65 -12.81 8.39 15.66
C ALA A 65 -14.22 8.71 15.14
N ASN A 66 -14.64 8.03 14.06
CA ASN A 66 -15.96 8.17 13.46
C ASN A 66 -17.08 7.31 14.10
N ARG A 67 -16.85 6.75 15.30
CA ARG A 67 -17.81 5.98 16.13
C ARG A 67 -18.63 4.92 15.36
N VAL A 68 -17.98 4.12 14.53
CA VAL A 68 -18.65 3.01 13.84
C VAL A 68 -18.82 1.81 14.80
N THR A 69 -19.95 1.08 14.71
CA THR A 69 -20.22 -0.06 15.59
C THR A 69 -19.21 -1.21 15.40
N PRO A 70 -18.74 -1.88 16.47
CA PRO A 70 -17.57 -2.79 16.44
C PRO A 70 -17.73 -3.99 15.50
N ARG A 71 -18.96 -4.50 15.30
CA ARG A 71 -19.24 -5.57 14.32
C ARG A 71 -19.01 -5.13 12.87
N ARG A 72 -19.37 -3.89 12.54
CA ARG A 72 -19.19 -3.33 11.18
C ARG A 72 -17.74 -2.93 10.94
N PHE A 73 -17.05 -2.51 11.99
CA PHE A 73 -15.62 -2.25 11.97
C PHE A 73 -14.82 -3.49 11.54
N THR A 74 -15.07 -4.66 12.12
CA THR A 74 -14.38 -5.89 11.72
C THR A 74 -14.61 -6.28 10.27
N VAL A 75 -15.85 -6.16 9.75
CA VAL A 75 -16.16 -6.47 8.34
C VAL A 75 -15.46 -5.50 7.39
N SER A 76 -15.49 -4.21 7.70
CA SER A 76 -14.76 -3.19 6.94
C SER A 76 -13.25 -3.45 6.95
N LEU A 77 -12.69 -3.79 8.11
CA LEU A 77 -11.27 -4.12 8.26
C LEU A 77 -10.87 -5.32 7.40
N VAL A 78 -11.64 -6.41 7.43
CA VAL A 78 -11.38 -7.61 6.63
C VAL A 78 -11.44 -7.30 5.13
N MET A 79 -12.44 -6.54 4.69
CA MET A 79 -12.56 -6.16 3.28
C MET A 79 -11.42 -5.27 2.83
N SER A 80 -11.02 -4.28 3.65
CA SER A 80 -9.86 -3.44 3.37
C SER A 80 -8.57 -4.28 3.30
N ALA A 81 -8.42 -5.29 4.16
CA ALA A 81 -7.26 -6.20 4.11
C ALA A 81 -7.22 -6.98 2.80
N LEU A 82 -8.37 -7.50 2.35
CA LEU A 82 -8.46 -8.23 1.08
C LEU A 82 -8.12 -7.34 -0.11
N VAL A 83 -8.65 -6.11 -0.16
CA VAL A 83 -8.34 -5.14 -1.22
C VAL A 83 -6.84 -4.81 -1.21
N LEU A 84 -6.24 -4.62 -0.04
CA LEU A 84 -4.80 -4.36 0.10
C LEU A 84 -3.97 -5.54 -0.43
N VAL A 85 -4.30 -6.78 -0.05
CA VAL A 85 -3.60 -7.98 -0.52
C VAL A 85 -3.71 -8.13 -2.03
N ILE A 86 -4.92 -7.99 -2.60
CA ILE A 86 -5.13 -8.05 -4.05
C ILE A 86 -4.31 -6.96 -4.75
N SER A 87 -4.34 -5.73 -4.24
CA SER A 87 -3.59 -4.61 -4.79
C SER A 87 -2.08 -4.86 -4.76
N ALA A 88 -1.57 -5.41 -3.65
CA ALA A 88 -0.16 -5.75 -3.50
C ALA A 88 0.26 -6.88 -4.47
N VAL A 89 -0.57 -7.90 -4.64
CA VAL A 89 -0.31 -8.99 -5.61
C VAL A 89 -0.27 -8.44 -7.03
N VAL A 90 -1.26 -7.62 -7.42
CA VAL A 90 -1.29 -6.96 -8.73
C VAL A 90 -0.04 -6.11 -8.92
N TRP A 91 0.38 -5.37 -7.89
CA TRP A 91 1.58 -4.55 -7.92
C TRP A 91 2.87 -5.36 -8.18
N ILE A 92 3.07 -6.44 -7.40
CA ILE A 92 4.23 -7.34 -7.53
C ILE A 92 4.29 -7.97 -8.92
N VAL A 93 3.15 -8.49 -9.40
CA VAL A 93 3.05 -9.12 -10.72
C VAL A 93 3.32 -8.11 -11.83
N SER A 94 2.81 -6.89 -11.70
CA SER A 94 3.03 -5.81 -12.68
C SER A 94 4.51 -5.46 -12.79
N ILE A 95 5.20 -5.28 -11.66
CA ILE A 95 6.63 -5.00 -11.63
C ILE A 95 7.43 -6.15 -12.22
N TRP A 96 7.10 -7.39 -11.86
CA TRP A 96 7.75 -8.57 -12.42
C TRP A 96 7.57 -8.64 -13.93
N LEU A 97 6.36 -8.40 -14.44
CA LEU A 97 6.06 -8.43 -15.86
C LEU A 97 6.85 -7.34 -16.62
N VAL A 98 6.87 -6.12 -16.08
CA VAL A 98 7.62 -4.99 -16.67
C VAL A 98 9.11 -5.27 -16.70
N ILE A 99 9.69 -5.76 -15.59
CA ILE A 99 11.12 -6.09 -15.52
C ILE A 99 11.48 -7.23 -16.47
N ARG A 100 10.62 -8.25 -16.57
CA ARG A 100 10.84 -9.39 -17.47
C ARG A 100 10.70 -9.00 -18.95
N LEU A 101 9.64 -8.28 -19.32
CA LEU A 101 9.33 -7.97 -20.71
C LEU A 101 10.19 -6.85 -21.28
N ILE A 102 10.49 -5.81 -20.50
CA ILE A 102 11.21 -4.63 -21.00
C ILE A 102 12.73 -4.81 -20.85
N TYR A 103 13.16 -5.42 -19.76
CA TYR A 103 14.59 -5.50 -19.41
C TYR A 103 15.18 -6.91 -19.54
N GLY A 104 14.40 -7.88 -20.04
CA GLY A 104 14.89 -9.24 -20.32
C GLY A 104 15.36 -10.01 -19.09
N PHE A 105 14.89 -9.62 -17.89
CA PHE A 105 15.33 -10.27 -16.65
C PHE A 105 14.78 -11.70 -16.56
N GLU A 106 15.67 -12.68 -16.64
CA GLU A 106 15.34 -14.11 -16.52
C GLU A 106 15.23 -14.61 -15.07
N GLY A 107 15.39 -13.73 -14.08
CA GLY A 107 15.34 -14.13 -12.69
C GLY A 107 13.97 -14.67 -12.27
N ARG A 108 13.99 -15.66 -11.35
CA ARG A 108 12.78 -16.28 -10.80
C ARG A 108 11.88 -15.23 -10.14
N PHE A 109 10.55 -15.43 -10.24
CA PHE A 109 9.52 -14.59 -9.59
C PHE A 109 9.80 -14.31 -8.11
N TYR A 110 10.36 -15.30 -7.40
CA TYR A 110 10.84 -15.19 -6.03
C TYR A 110 11.69 -13.94 -5.75
N ARG A 111 12.63 -13.58 -6.65
CA ARG A 111 13.54 -12.45 -6.42
C ARG A 111 12.80 -11.13 -6.40
N VAL A 112 11.87 -10.96 -7.34
CA VAL A 112 11.04 -9.76 -7.44
C VAL A 112 10.07 -9.69 -6.24
N PHE A 113 9.51 -10.82 -5.83
CA PHE A 113 8.69 -10.89 -4.62
C PHE A 113 9.44 -10.41 -3.38
N VAL A 114 10.68 -10.88 -3.17
CA VAL A 114 11.53 -10.46 -2.05
C VAL A 114 11.78 -8.96 -2.11
N VAL A 115 12.24 -8.42 -3.24
CA VAL A 115 12.52 -6.99 -3.41
C VAL A 115 11.30 -6.13 -3.15
N VAL A 116 10.18 -6.44 -3.79
CA VAL A 116 8.97 -5.63 -3.66
C VAL A 116 8.50 -5.66 -2.21
N SER A 117 8.48 -6.83 -1.57
CA SER A 117 8.09 -6.98 -0.16
C SER A 117 9.01 -6.21 0.79
N LEU A 118 10.34 -6.28 0.58
CA LEU A 118 11.30 -5.51 1.38
C LEU A 118 11.11 -4.00 1.22
N SER A 119 10.72 -3.55 0.04
CA SER A 119 10.48 -2.13 -0.24
C SER A 119 9.33 -1.53 0.56
N TYR A 120 8.47 -2.37 1.14
CA TYR A 120 7.44 -1.94 2.09
C TYR A 120 7.97 -1.74 3.52
N ALA A 121 9.24 -2.03 3.82
CA ALA A 121 9.82 -1.81 5.16
C ALA A 121 9.59 -0.41 5.75
N PRO A 122 9.64 0.70 4.98
CA PRO A 122 9.31 2.02 5.53
C PRO A 122 7.89 2.10 6.09
N LEU A 123 6.93 1.36 5.52
CA LEU A 123 5.54 1.33 5.99
C LEU A 123 5.38 0.62 7.34
N LEU A 124 6.41 -0.02 7.89
CA LEU A 124 6.39 -0.44 9.30
C LEU A 124 6.13 0.75 10.24
N PHE A 125 6.55 1.96 9.84
CA PHE A 125 6.29 3.21 10.54
C PHE A 125 4.96 3.87 10.14
N GLY A 126 4.10 3.17 9.39
CA GLY A 126 2.78 3.65 8.97
C GLY A 126 1.90 4.08 10.15
N PHE A 127 2.02 3.44 11.31
CA PHE A 127 1.34 3.84 12.54
C PHE A 127 1.67 5.27 13.01
N LEU A 128 2.78 5.89 12.60
CA LEU A 128 3.08 7.30 12.92
C LEU A 128 2.08 8.27 12.25
N SER A 129 1.31 7.79 11.26
CA SER A 129 0.19 8.53 10.67
C SER A 129 -0.93 8.86 11.68
N LEU A 130 -0.90 8.25 12.87
CA LEU A 130 -1.82 8.52 13.96
C LEU A 130 -1.63 9.89 14.62
N LEU A 131 -0.51 10.57 14.36
CA LEU A 131 -0.25 11.89 14.94
C LEU A 131 -1.23 12.94 14.37
N PRO A 132 -1.94 13.69 15.22
CA PRO A 132 -2.82 14.76 14.77
C PRO A 132 -2.01 15.82 14.00
N TYR A 133 -2.58 16.33 12.89
CA TYR A 133 -2.00 17.28 11.93
C TYR A 133 -0.84 16.77 11.06
N LEU A 134 0.07 15.94 11.57
CA LEU A 134 1.22 15.44 10.79
C LEU A 134 0.97 14.11 10.09
N GLY A 135 -0.13 13.43 10.42
CA GLY A 135 -0.41 12.07 9.98
C GLY A 135 -0.36 11.87 8.46
N ASN A 136 -1.05 12.73 7.70
CA ASN A 136 -1.07 12.65 6.25
C ASN A 136 0.30 12.95 5.61
N THR A 137 1.04 13.93 6.15
CA THR A 137 2.36 14.30 5.63
C THR A 137 3.40 13.21 5.87
N ILE A 138 3.42 12.64 7.08
CA ILE A 138 4.29 11.52 7.43
C ILE A 138 3.96 10.31 6.55
N TYR A 139 2.67 10.03 6.35
CA TYR A 139 2.23 8.93 5.50
C TYR A 139 2.72 9.08 4.05
N GLN A 140 2.60 10.28 3.48
CA GLN A 140 3.09 10.56 2.14
C GLN A 140 4.62 10.42 2.06
N ALA A 141 5.36 10.93 3.06
CA ALA A 141 6.81 10.79 3.12
C ALA A 141 7.25 9.32 3.15
N VAL A 142 6.61 8.50 3.99
CA VAL A 142 6.90 7.06 4.09
C VAL A 142 6.58 6.33 2.78
N ARG A 143 5.48 6.69 2.09
CA ARG A 143 5.15 6.11 0.78
C ARG A 143 6.16 6.47 -0.30
N VAL A 144 6.60 7.73 -0.35
CA VAL A 144 7.67 8.15 -1.27
C VAL A 144 8.96 7.39 -0.94
N TRP A 145 9.29 7.22 0.34
CA TRP A 145 10.45 6.44 0.76
C TRP A 145 10.38 4.97 0.35
N SER A 146 9.19 4.36 0.43
CA SER A 146 8.95 2.99 -0.06
C SER A 146 9.15 2.87 -1.57
N LEU A 147 8.73 3.87 -2.34
CA LEU A 147 9.00 3.93 -3.78
C LEU A 147 10.50 4.06 -4.08
N LEU A 148 11.23 4.87 -3.31
CA LEU A 148 12.70 4.96 -3.44
C LEU A 148 13.38 3.64 -3.11
N ALA A 149 12.96 2.98 -2.02
CA ALA A 149 13.44 1.65 -1.65
C ALA A 149 13.21 0.63 -2.77
N LEU A 150 12.05 0.69 -3.44
CA LEU A 150 11.72 -0.15 -4.58
C LEU A 150 12.64 0.09 -5.77
N VAL A 151 12.89 1.35 -6.13
CA VAL A 151 13.82 1.72 -7.20
C VAL A 151 15.23 1.16 -6.91
N VAL A 152 15.70 1.29 -5.67
CA VAL A 152 17.02 0.79 -5.25
C VAL A 152 17.07 -0.73 -5.28
N GLY A 153 16.05 -1.43 -4.77
CA GLY A 153 15.99 -2.88 -4.76
C GLY A 153 15.91 -3.48 -6.17
N VAL A 154 15.12 -2.88 -7.06
CA VAL A 154 15.04 -3.29 -8.47
C VAL A 154 16.38 -3.07 -9.18
N LYS A 155 17.04 -1.93 -8.95
CA LYS A 155 18.40 -1.68 -9.46
C LYS A 155 19.39 -2.73 -8.96
N ALA A 156 19.35 -3.08 -7.67
CA ALA A 156 20.27 -4.02 -7.07
C ALA A 156 20.16 -5.42 -7.69
N ILE A 157 18.93 -5.91 -7.94
CA ILE A 157 18.70 -7.26 -8.44
C ILE A 157 18.76 -7.36 -9.97
N ALA A 158 18.22 -6.39 -10.69
CA ALA A 158 18.17 -6.41 -12.15
C ALA A 158 19.43 -5.83 -12.81
N GLY A 159 20.35 -5.25 -12.03
CA GLY A 159 21.50 -4.51 -12.57
C GLY A 159 21.10 -3.28 -13.40
N ALA A 160 19.84 -2.84 -13.27
CA ALA A 160 19.25 -1.81 -14.12
C ALA A 160 19.84 -0.43 -13.82
N VAL A 161 19.96 0.40 -14.86
CA VAL A 161 20.37 1.81 -14.71
C VAL A 161 19.30 2.56 -13.90
N PHE A 162 19.68 3.55 -13.08
CA PHE A 162 18.76 4.27 -12.17
C PHE A 162 17.48 4.75 -12.87
N TRP A 163 17.59 5.29 -14.09
CA TRP A 163 16.43 5.73 -14.86
C TRP A 163 15.52 4.60 -15.32
N GLN A 164 16.07 3.42 -15.63
CA GLN A 164 15.29 2.25 -16.01
C GLN A 164 14.43 1.76 -14.84
N ALA A 165 14.96 1.78 -13.62
CA ALA A 165 14.21 1.42 -12.42
C ALA A 165 13.06 2.39 -12.14
N ILE A 166 13.25 3.70 -12.36
CA ILE A 166 12.18 4.70 -12.27
C ILE A 166 11.11 4.45 -13.33
N VAL A 167 11.50 4.22 -14.58
CA VAL A 167 10.57 3.92 -15.68
C VAL A 167 9.80 2.62 -15.39
N ALA A 168 10.45 1.59 -14.85
CA ALA A 168 9.79 0.35 -14.46
C ALA A 168 8.73 0.59 -13.37
N CYS A 169 9.05 1.41 -12.36
CA CYS A 169 8.10 1.78 -11.31
C CYS A 169 6.94 2.62 -11.86
N LEU A 170 7.20 3.57 -12.77
CA LEU A 170 6.18 4.40 -13.41
C LEU A 170 5.27 3.58 -14.30
N ILE A 171 5.81 2.64 -15.09
CA ILE A 171 5.01 1.75 -15.95
C ILE A 171 4.19 0.79 -15.08
N GLY A 172 4.77 0.22 -14.02
CA GLY A 172 4.02 -0.60 -13.06
C GLY A 172 2.87 0.20 -12.42
N TRP A 173 3.13 1.46 -12.06
CA TRP A 173 2.10 2.37 -11.56
C TRP A 173 1.00 2.64 -12.58
N LEU A 174 1.37 2.99 -13.81
CA LEU A 174 0.42 3.22 -14.90
C LEU A 174 -0.39 1.97 -15.24
N PHE A 175 0.20 0.79 -15.16
CA PHE A 175 -0.50 -0.48 -15.39
C PHE A 175 -1.57 -0.72 -14.32
N VAL A 176 -1.25 -0.47 -13.05
CA VAL A 176 -2.25 -0.51 -11.97
C VAL A 176 -3.32 0.57 -12.15
N GLN A 177 -2.94 1.79 -12.53
CA GLN A 177 -3.92 2.84 -12.85
C GLN A 177 -4.84 2.45 -14.00
N PHE A 178 -4.29 1.80 -15.02
CA PHE A 178 -5.03 1.33 -16.18
C PHE A 178 -6.03 0.23 -15.81
N ILE A 179 -5.62 -0.75 -14.98
CA ILE A 179 -6.52 -1.75 -14.41
C ILE A 179 -7.63 -1.09 -13.58
N ILE A 180 -7.28 -0.09 -12.77
CA ILE A 180 -8.24 0.58 -11.89
C ILE A 180 -9.25 1.43 -12.69
N HIS A 181 -8.78 2.12 -13.73
CA HIS A 181 -9.62 2.98 -14.56
C HIS A 181 -10.29 2.23 -15.71
N MET A 182 -9.98 0.96 -15.92
CA MET A 182 -10.63 0.13 -16.91
C MET A 182 -12.12 -0.07 -16.54
N PRO A 183 -13.06 0.35 -17.40
CA PRO A 183 -14.50 0.25 -17.11
C PRO A 183 -15.01 -1.19 -16.98
N ILE A 184 -14.20 -2.16 -17.40
CA ILE A 184 -14.45 -3.60 -17.29
C ILE A 184 -14.42 -4.05 -15.82
N PHE A 185 -13.46 -3.55 -15.04
CA PHE A 185 -13.41 -3.74 -13.61
C PHE A 185 -14.27 -2.64 -12.99
N LYS A 186 -15.54 -2.93 -12.69
CA LYS A 186 -16.49 -1.95 -12.11
C LYS A 186 -16.10 -1.57 -10.67
N ILE A 187 -14.92 -1.00 -10.45
CA ILE A 187 -14.36 -0.71 -9.13
C ILE A 187 -15.21 0.32 -8.39
N LYS A 188 -15.83 1.27 -9.10
CA LYS A 188 -16.83 2.17 -8.50
C LYS A 188 -18.09 1.43 -8.01
N ALA A 189 -18.48 0.34 -8.66
CA ALA A 189 -19.57 -0.51 -8.20
C ALA A 189 -19.14 -1.38 -7.02
N VAL A 190 -17.89 -1.84 -7.00
CA VAL A 190 -17.30 -2.55 -5.85
C VAL A 190 -17.16 -1.61 -4.65
N ASP A 191 -16.73 -0.36 -4.84
CA ASP A 191 -16.66 0.67 -3.80
C ASP A 191 -18.06 1.03 -3.28
N ALA A 192 -19.03 1.19 -4.18
CA ALA A 192 -20.43 1.42 -3.80
C ALA A 192 -21.10 0.20 -3.15
N TRP A 193 -20.71 -1.02 -3.51
CA TRP A 193 -21.18 -2.25 -2.90
C TRP A 193 -20.54 -2.45 -1.53
N LEU A 194 -19.21 -2.26 -1.42
CA LEU A 194 -18.47 -2.20 -0.18
C LEU A 194 -19.10 -1.17 0.75
N TRP A 195 -19.41 0.03 0.27
CA TRP A 195 -20.03 1.05 1.10
C TRP A 195 -21.39 0.59 1.60
N ARG A 196 -22.24 0.07 0.71
CA ARG A 196 -23.56 -0.47 1.08
C ARG A 196 -23.48 -1.58 2.12
N VAL A 197 -22.50 -2.48 1.98
CA VAL A 197 -22.23 -3.56 2.96
C VAL A 197 -21.69 -3.00 4.28
N MET A 198 -20.89 -1.93 4.25
CA MET A 198 -20.24 -1.34 5.43
C MET A 198 -21.15 -0.37 6.22
N THR A 199 -21.95 0.48 5.56
CA THR A 199 -22.82 1.47 6.24
C THR A 199 -24.28 1.05 6.35
N GLY A 200 -24.77 0.13 5.51
CA GLY A 200 -26.18 -0.24 5.44
C GLY A 200 -27.10 0.89 4.96
N THR A 201 -26.53 1.99 4.45
CA THR A 201 -27.25 3.13 3.86
C THR A 201 -26.98 3.20 2.37
N ASN A 202 -28.02 3.47 1.57
CA ASN A 202 -27.95 3.42 0.10
C ASN A 202 -27.23 4.61 -0.54
N GLU A 203 -26.98 5.70 0.18
CA GLU A 203 -26.37 6.91 -0.39
C GLU A 203 -25.13 7.35 0.41
N ARG A 204 -23.99 7.40 -0.28
CA ARG A 204 -22.86 8.23 0.12
C ARG A 204 -23.34 9.67 -0.07
N LEU A 205 -23.63 10.41 1.01
CA LEU A 205 -23.89 11.84 0.91
C LEU A 205 -22.58 12.52 0.51
N ASP A 206 -22.39 12.63 -0.80
CA ASP A 206 -21.30 13.38 -1.40
C ASP A 206 -21.46 14.86 -1.00
N THR A 207 -20.36 15.55 -0.69
CA THR A 207 -20.40 16.97 -0.30
C THR A 207 -21.05 17.82 -1.38
N GLN A 208 -20.95 17.41 -2.65
CA GLN A 208 -21.66 18.01 -3.78
C GLN A 208 -23.18 17.83 -3.69
N MET A 209 -23.69 16.63 -3.34
CA MET A 209 -25.13 16.40 -3.17
C MET A 209 -25.70 17.18 -1.97
N LEU A 210 -24.93 17.36 -0.90
CA LEU A 210 -25.32 18.22 0.23
C LEU A 210 -25.35 19.69 -0.17
N ALA A 211 -24.36 20.17 -0.92
CA ALA A 211 -24.35 21.53 -1.45
C ALA A 211 -25.57 21.79 -2.36
N ASP A 212 -25.92 20.83 -3.22
CA ASP A 212 -27.03 20.94 -4.14
C ASP A 212 -28.39 20.91 -3.40
N ARG A 213 -28.55 20.00 -2.42
CA ARG A 213 -29.75 19.96 -1.58
C ARG A 213 -29.90 21.23 -0.72
N LEU A 214 -28.81 21.76 -0.17
CA LEU A 214 -28.83 23.02 0.58
C LEU A 214 -29.11 24.22 -0.33
N ALA A 215 -28.59 24.25 -1.56
CA ALA A 215 -28.90 25.29 -2.54
C ALA A 215 -30.38 25.28 -2.92
N VAL A 216 -30.96 24.09 -3.18
CA VAL A 216 -32.38 23.93 -3.47
C VAL A 216 -33.25 24.30 -2.26
N GLN A 217 -32.88 23.89 -1.05
CA GLN A 217 -33.62 24.18 0.17
C GLN A 217 -33.57 25.67 0.52
N ARG A 218 -32.43 26.32 0.34
CA ARG A 218 -32.27 27.77 0.49
C ARG A 218 -33.10 28.54 -0.55
N GLY A 219 -33.16 28.05 -1.78
CA GLY A 219 -34.03 28.60 -2.84
C GLY A 219 -35.53 28.51 -2.49
N LYS A 220 -35.97 27.42 -1.87
CA LYS A 220 -37.36 27.27 -1.39
C LYS A 220 -37.69 28.20 -0.21
N LEU A 221 -36.76 28.39 0.73
CA LEU A 221 -36.94 29.29 1.87
C LEU A 221 -37.02 30.76 1.46
N LEU A 222 -36.26 31.17 0.46
CA LEU A 222 -36.30 32.54 -0.08
C LEU A 222 -37.60 32.82 -0.86
N ARG A 223 -38.14 31.83 -1.58
CA ARG A 223 -39.45 31.96 -2.24
C ARG A 223 -40.64 31.94 -1.27
N GLY A 224 -40.51 31.33 -0.10
CA GLY A 224 -41.55 31.27 0.92
C GLY A 224 -41.67 32.53 1.81
N ARG A 225 -40.67 33.42 1.82
CA ARG A 225 -40.66 34.67 2.60
C ARG A 225 -41.11 35.91 1.82
N GLY A 226 -41.50 35.75 0.56
CA GLY A 226 -41.96 36.83 -0.33
C GLY A 226 -43.48 36.93 -0.49
N LYS A 227 -44.26 36.34 0.42
CA LYS A 227 -45.72 36.51 0.50
C LYS A 227 -46.09 37.13 1.84
#